data_AF-A0A2D5YL01-F1
#
_entry.id   AF-A0A2D5YL01-F1
#
_cell.length_a   1.000
_cell.length_b   1.000
_cell.length_c   1.000
_cell.angle_alpha   90.00
_cell.angle_beta   90.00
_cell.angle_gamma   90.00
#
_symmetry.space_group_name_H-M   'P 1'
#
loop_
_entity.id
_entity.type
_entity.pdbx_description
1 polymer ?
#
loop_
_entity_poly.entity_id
_entity_poly.type
_entity_poly.pdbx_seq_one_letter_code
_entity_poly.pdbx_strand_id
1 'polypeptide(L)'
;MRASHIPTKENLIKLLESFESAERPILIHCQAGADRTGEATAIYQMEYMGKSKKEALKMLTPRYLHLKKKYPAKRYFFKRYEGVEWAYNEYDPCSDEWEMFPKDLYCN
;
A
#
# COMPACT_ATOMS: atom_id res chain seq x y z
N MET A 1 4.56 -0.55 7.96
CA MET A 1 4.66 0.28 6.72
C MET A 1 5.17 1.69 7.02
N ARG A 2 6.02 2.27 6.15
CA ARG A 2 6.52 3.67 6.23
C ARG A 2 5.95 4.50 5.08
N ALA A 3 5.76 5.82 5.26
CA ALA A 3 5.16 6.70 4.23
C ALA A 3 6.05 6.89 2.98
N SER A 4 7.36 7.01 3.19
CA SER A 4 8.35 7.27 2.14
C SER A 4 8.86 6.01 1.42
N HIS A 5 8.42 4.81 1.84
CA HIS A 5 8.93 3.54 1.34
C HIS A 5 7.84 2.69 0.72
N ILE A 6 8.24 1.86 -0.22
CA ILE A 6 7.46 0.72 -0.69
C ILE A 6 7.25 -0.22 0.51
N PRO A 7 6.06 -0.83 0.68
CA PRO A 7 5.82 -1.73 1.80
C PRO A 7 6.75 -2.94 1.71
N THR A 8 7.41 -3.34 2.79
CA THR A 8 8.11 -4.63 2.80
C THR A 8 7.11 -5.78 2.61
N LYS A 9 7.55 -6.94 2.11
CA LYS A 9 6.68 -8.11 1.95
C LYS A 9 5.96 -8.43 3.27
N GLU A 10 6.72 -8.53 4.35
CA GLU A 10 6.20 -8.78 5.70
C GLU A 10 5.12 -7.77 6.11
N ASN A 11 5.34 -6.48 5.87
CA ASN A 11 4.36 -5.44 6.22
C ASN A 11 3.10 -5.52 5.36
N LEU A 12 3.21 -5.87 4.09
CA LEU A 12 2.07 -6.03 3.19
C LEU A 12 1.24 -7.25 3.62
N ILE A 13 1.88 -8.39 3.89
CA ILE A 13 1.19 -9.60 4.35
C ILE A 13 0.48 -9.36 5.68
N LYS A 14 1.16 -8.80 6.68
CA LYS A 14 0.53 -8.46 7.97
C LYS A 14 -0.69 -7.56 7.82
N LEU A 15 -0.68 -6.63 6.87
CA LEU A 15 -1.84 -5.78 6.58
C LEU A 15 -3.00 -6.60 6.01
N LEU A 16 -2.72 -7.47 5.03
CA LEU A 16 -3.73 -8.31 4.38
C LEU A 16 -4.35 -9.30 5.39
N GLU A 17 -3.53 -9.95 6.21
CA GLU A 17 -3.98 -10.80 7.32
C GLU A 17 -4.87 -10.01 8.29
N SER A 18 -4.48 -8.78 8.63
CA SER A 18 -5.28 -7.91 9.51
C SER A 18 -6.64 -7.57 8.89
N PHE A 19 -6.72 -7.38 7.58
CA PHE A 19 -8.00 -7.14 6.91
C PHE A 19 -8.88 -8.39 6.88
N GLU A 20 -8.28 -9.56 6.71
CA GLU A 20 -9.00 -10.83 6.71
C GLU A 20 -9.57 -11.14 8.09
N SER A 21 -8.77 -10.98 9.15
CA SER A 21 -9.15 -11.40 10.51
C SER A 21 -9.96 -10.38 11.31
N ALA A 22 -9.98 -9.10 10.91
CA ALA A 22 -10.63 -8.06 11.71
C ALA A 22 -12.16 -8.16 11.68
N GLU A 23 -12.81 -8.03 12.84
CA GLU A 23 -14.26 -7.84 12.90
C GLU A 23 -14.67 -6.48 12.31
N ARG A 24 -15.84 -6.41 11.66
CA ARG A 24 -16.34 -5.18 11.02
C ARG A 24 -17.31 -4.44 11.96
N PRO A 25 -17.33 -3.09 11.95
CA PRO A 25 -16.58 -2.18 11.08
C PRO A 25 -15.12 -1.95 11.50
N ILE A 26 -14.24 -1.65 10.54
CA ILE A 26 -12.82 -1.36 10.80
C ILE A 26 -12.49 0.13 10.63
N LEU A 27 -11.58 0.63 11.47
CA LEU A 27 -10.95 1.95 11.34
C LEU A 27 -9.51 1.77 10.85
N ILE A 28 -9.19 2.34 9.69
CA ILE A 28 -7.83 2.37 9.14
C ILE A 28 -7.24 3.76 9.38
N HIS A 29 -6.12 3.85 10.11
CA HIS A 29 -5.44 5.12 10.30
C HIS A 29 -3.91 4.98 10.42
N CYS A 30 -3.25 6.13 10.39
CA CYS A 30 -1.87 6.32 10.82
C CYS A 30 -1.81 7.64 11.60
N GLN A 31 -0.63 8.06 12.06
CA GLN A 31 -0.49 9.31 12.83
C GLN A 31 -1.10 10.54 12.12
N ALA A 32 -0.83 10.71 10.82
CA ALA A 32 -1.27 11.89 10.06
C ALA A 32 -2.48 11.63 9.14
N GLY A 33 -2.99 10.40 9.09
CA GLY A 33 -4.10 10.03 8.21
C GLY A 33 -3.83 10.09 6.69
N ALA A 34 -2.57 10.30 6.27
CA ALA A 34 -2.19 10.52 4.87
C ALA A 34 -1.70 9.23 4.19
N ASP A 35 -0.40 9.12 3.90
CA ASP A 35 0.15 8.13 2.96
C ASP A 35 -0.11 6.67 3.31
N ARG A 36 0.15 6.27 4.57
CA ARG A 36 -0.04 4.87 5.03
C ARG A 36 -1.52 4.51 5.11
N THR A 37 -2.34 5.46 5.57
CA THR A 37 -3.79 5.29 5.58
C THR A 37 -4.32 5.15 4.16
N GLY A 38 -3.88 6.03 3.25
CA GLY A 38 -4.30 6.00 1.86
C GLY A 38 -3.88 4.73 1.14
N GLU A 39 -2.67 4.22 1.39
CA GLU A 39 -2.20 2.92 0.89
C GLU A 39 -3.08 1.77 1.38
N ALA A 40 -3.26 1.66 2.71
CA ALA A 40 -4.06 0.61 3.30
C ALA A 40 -5.53 0.65 2.85
N THR A 41 -6.14 1.83 2.82
CA THR A 41 -7.53 2.00 2.38
C THR A 41 -7.69 1.75 0.88
N ALA A 42 -6.69 2.06 0.05
CA ALA A 42 -6.73 1.73 -1.37
C ALA A 42 -6.69 0.21 -1.59
N ILE A 43 -5.82 -0.52 -0.88
CA ILE A 43 -5.81 -1.99 -0.89
C ILE A 43 -7.17 -2.52 -0.46
N TYR A 44 -7.70 -2.05 0.69
CA TYR A 44 -9.00 -2.49 1.19
C TYR A 44 -10.13 -2.28 0.16
N GLN A 45 -10.14 -1.12 -0.51
CA GLN A 45 -11.13 -0.82 -1.55
C GLN A 45 -11.05 -1.80 -2.73
N MET A 46 -9.84 -2.16 -3.16
CA MET A 46 -9.65 -3.12 -4.25
C MET A 46 -10.11 -4.52 -3.83
N GLU A 47 -9.60 -5.02 -2.71
CA GLU A 47 -9.74 -6.43 -2.34
C GLU A 47 -11.12 -6.76 -1.73
N TYR A 48 -11.72 -5.84 -0.97
CA TYR A 48 -12.96 -6.12 -0.23
C TYR A 48 -14.18 -5.32 -0.70
N MET A 49 -13.99 -4.28 -1.52
CA MET A 49 -15.09 -3.43 -1.99
C MET A 49 -15.29 -3.46 -3.51
N GLY A 50 -14.53 -4.29 -4.23
CA GLY A 50 -14.63 -4.44 -5.68
C GLY A 50 -14.31 -3.15 -6.46
N LYS A 51 -13.57 -2.21 -5.86
CA LYS A 51 -13.20 -0.96 -6.52
C LYS A 51 -12.08 -1.19 -7.50
N SER A 52 -12.20 -0.56 -8.66
CA SER A 52 -11.10 -0.53 -9.62
C SER A 52 -9.87 0.15 -9.01
N LYS A 53 -8.67 -0.24 -9.47
CA LYS A 53 -7.41 0.41 -9.11
C LYS A 53 -7.45 1.94 -9.29
N LYS A 54 -8.12 2.42 -10.34
CA LYS A 54 -8.32 3.85 -10.60
C LYS A 54 -9.15 4.54 -9.51
N GLU A 55 -10.21 3.89 -9.02
CA GLU A 55 -11.02 4.41 -7.92
C GLU A 55 -10.28 4.37 -6.60
N ALA A 56 -9.64 3.24 -6.26
CA ALA A 56 -8.89 3.07 -5.03
C ALA A 56 -7.76 4.10 -4.89
N LEU A 57 -7.06 4.41 -5.99
CA LEU A 57 -6.00 5.43 -6.02
C LEU A 57 -6.48 6.86 -5.74
N LYS A 58 -7.79 7.13 -5.64
CA LYS A 58 -8.30 8.41 -5.14
C LYS A 58 -7.91 8.64 -3.67
N MET A 59 -7.65 7.58 -2.90
CA MET A 59 -7.14 7.66 -1.53
C MET A 59 -5.71 8.22 -1.44
N LEU A 60 -4.99 8.27 -2.57
CA LEU A 60 -3.65 8.84 -2.69
C LEU A 60 -3.69 10.13 -3.52
N THR A 61 -4.47 11.10 -3.05
CA THR A 61 -4.62 12.44 -3.64
C THR A 61 -4.46 13.54 -2.58
N PRO A 62 -4.25 14.80 -2.98
CA PRO A 62 -4.16 15.92 -2.04
C PRO A 62 -5.40 16.08 -1.15
N ARG A 63 -6.57 15.60 -1.57
CA ARG A 63 -7.79 15.54 -0.75
C ARG A 63 -7.57 14.75 0.55
N TYR A 64 -6.73 13.72 0.51
CA TYR A 64 -6.34 12.89 1.65
C TYR A 64 -4.90 13.18 2.08
N LEU A 65 -4.45 14.43 1.89
CA LEU A 65 -3.14 14.94 2.30
C LEU A 65 -1.93 14.21 1.67
N HIS A 66 -2.14 13.37 0.66
CA HIS A 66 -1.06 12.71 -0.06
C HIS A 66 -0.45 13.64 -1.12
N LEU A 67 0.85 13.94 -0.95
CA LEU A 67 1.63 14.76 -1.87
C LEU A 67 2.56 13.88 -2.71
N LYS A 68 2.10 13.46 -3.90
CA LYS A 68 2.82 12.52 -4.78
C LYS A 68 4.27 12.92 -5.13
N LYS A 69 4.59 14.21 -5.13
CA LYS A 69 5.96 14.71 -5.39
C LYS A 69 6.88 14.52 -4.18
N LYS A 70 6.34 14.54 -2.97
CA LYS A 70 7.07 14.39 -1.70
C LYS A 70 7.12 12.95 -1.22
N TYR A 71 6.04 12.20 -1.42
CA TYR A 71 5.91 10.79 -1.01
C TYR A 71 5.50 9.90 -2.20
N PRO A 72 6.33 9.74 -3.25
CA PRO A 72 5.95 9.01 -4.45
C PRO A 72 5.76 7.50 -4.24
N ALA A 73 6.37 6.93 -3.20
CA ALA A 73 6.50 5.48 -3.00
C ALA A 73 5.17 4.73 -3.07
N LYS A 74 4.11 5.28 -2.48
CA LYS A 74 2.78 4.62 -2.42
C LYS A 74 2.18 4.45 -3.80
N ARG A 75 2.21 5.51 -4.61
CA ARG A 75 1.71 5.43 -5.99
C ARG A 75 2.60 4.57 -6.88
N TYR A 76 3.89 4.54 -6.59
CA TYR A 76 4.85 3.72 -7.34
C TYR A 76 4.65 2.22 -7.04
N PHE A 77 4.44 1.84 -5.78
CA PHE A 77 4.04 0.48 -5.39
C PHE A 77 2.80 0.01 -6.15
N PHE A 78 1.75 0.84 -6.19
CA PHE A 78 0.56 0.53 -6.97
C PHE A 78 0.80 0.47 -8.48
N LYS A 79 1.97 0.73 -9.05
CA LYS A 79 2.19 0.38 -10.47
C LYS A 79 2.21 -1.13 -10.66
N ARG A 80 2.78 -1.88 -9.70
CA ARG A 80 2.95 -3.33 -9.77
C ARG A 80 1.93 -4.13 -8.95
N TYR A 81 1.25 -3.50 -7.98
CA TYR A 81 0.24 -4.21 -7.18
C TYR A 81 -0.83 -4.89 -8.04
N GLU A 82 -0.98 -6.20 -7.83
CA GLU A 82 -1.80 -7.12 -8.63
C GLU A 82 -2.79 -7.96 -7.79
N GLY A 83 -2.91 -7.68 -6.49
CA GLY A 83 -3.90 -8.30 -5.61
C GLY A 83 -3.29 -9.16 -4.51
N VAL A 84 -4.15 -9.84 -3.74
CA VAL A 84 -3.77 -10.67 -2.58
C VAL A 84 -2.85 -11.82 -2.97
N GLU A 85 -3.24 -12.64 -3.96
CA GLU A 85 -2.43 -13.81 -4.38
C GLU A 85 -1.02 -13.41 -4.84
N TRP A 86 -0.94 -12.34 -5.63
CA TRP A 86 0.35 -11.77 -6.05
C TRP A 86 1.18 -11.34 -4.84
N ALA A 87 0.58 -10.70 -3.83
CA ALA A 87 1.29 -10.25 -2.63
C ALA A 87 1.92 -11.40 -1.84
N TYR A 88 1.25 -12.56 -1.75
CA TYR A 88 1.78 -13.74 -1.07
C TYR A 88 2.85 -14.45 -1.89
N ASN A 89 2.52 -14.76 -3.15
CA ASN A 89 3.27 -15.73 -3.93
C ASN A 89 4.42 -15.10 -4.74
N GLU A 90 4.23 -13.86 -5.21
CA GLU A 90 5.13 -13.25 -6.20
C GLU A 90 5.81 -11.99 -5.72
N TYR A 91 5.17 -11.23 -4.83
CA TYR A 91 5.73 -9.97 -4.37
C TYR A 91 7.03 -10.22 -3.58
N ASP A 92 8.12 -9.76 -4.15
CA ASP A 92 9.41 -9.63 -3.50
C ASP A 92 9.98 -8.26 -3.87
N PRO A 93 9.89 -7.28 -2.95
CA PRO A 93 10.38 -5.95 -3.25
C PRO A 93 11.90 -5.93 -3.45
N CYS A 94 12.65 -6.97 -3.06
CA CYS A 94 14.11 -7.05 -3.18
C CYS A 94 14.60 -7.62 -4.49
N SER A 95 13.84 -8.52 -5.11
CA SER A 95 14.09 -8.97 -6.47
C SER A 95 13.66 -7.92 -7.49
N ASP A 96 12.57 -7.21 -7.22
CA ASP A 96 12.02 -6.20 -8.12
C ASP A 96 12.97 -5.00 -8.31
N GLU A 97 13.08 -4.51 -9.54
CA GLU A 97 13.82 -3.29 -9.87
C GLU A 97 12.94 -2.05 -9.65
N TRP A 98 13.01 -1.47 -8.44
CA TRP A 98 12.38 -0.20 -8.15
C TRP A 98 13.35 0.95 -8.43
N GLU A 99 13.43 1.38 -9.70
CA GLU A 99 14.37 2.42 -10.19
C GLU A 99 14.42 3.70 -9.32
N MET A 100 13.35 4.00 -8.59
CA MET A 100 13.18 5.23 -7.81
C MET A 100 13.61 5.13 -6.33
N PHE A 101 13.83 3.93 -5.78
CA PHE A 101 14.07 3.76 -4.34
C PHE A 101 15.18 2.73 -4.07
N PRO A 102 16.19 3.07 -3.24
CA PRO A 102 17.28 2.15 -2.95
C PRO A 102 16.80 0.97 -2.09
N LYS A 103 17.34 -0.23 -2.38
CA LYS A 103 16.83 -1.52 -1.89
C LYS A 103 16.88 -1.65 -0.37
N ASP A 104 17.89 -1.09 0.29
CA ASP A 104 18.08 -1.08 1.75
C ASP A 104 16.89 -0.50 2.52
N LEU A 105 16.02 0.27 1.86
CA LEU A 105 14.86 0.89 2.50
C LEU A 105 13.64 -0.04 2.65
N TYR A 106 13.60 -1.13 1.90
CA TYR A 106 12.48 -2.09 1.91
C TYR A 106 12.93 -3.56 1.91
N CYS A 107 14.23 -3.82 1.82
CA CYS A 107 14.89 -5.11 1.97
C CYS A 107 15.57 -5.19 3.33
N ASN A 108 14.78 -5.56 4.34
CA ASN A 108 15.27 -5.94 5.66
C ASN A 108 14.72 -7.31 6.01
#